data_AF-A0ABD2ID50-F1
#
_entry.id   AF-A0ABD2ID50-F1
#
_cell.length_a   1.000
_cell.length_b   1.000
_cell.length_c   1.000
_cell.angle_alpha   90.00
_cell.angle_beta   90.00
_cell.angle_gamma   90.00
#
_symmetry.space_group_name_H-M   'P 1'
#
loop_
_entity.id
_entity.type
_entity.pdbx_description
1 polymer ?
#
loop_
_entity_poly.entity_id
_entity_poly.type
_entity_poly.pdbx_seq_one_letter_code
_entity_poly.pdbx_strand_id
1 'polypeptide(L)'
;MSDRRKEAEEKMAKAIFISADCWLCVFDLLPPSQLGQGIAMISHRFDFYVDEHFKTRKWALKFIQIHSKMGENGTKEMEIINCHGKPMPIPQIQMPRKVIGFEHISISYIDRNAIAFLRLFCQLFATCPINLTINTWSDRI
;
A
#
# COMPACT_ATOMS: atom_id res chain seq x y z
N MET A 1 -7.21 -36.16 -23.63
CA MET A 1 -7.44 -34.72 -23.89
C MET A 1 -6.76 -33.79 -22.87
N SER A 2 -6.00 -34.31 -21.89
CA SER A 2 -5.31 -33.54 -20.83
C SER A 2 -3.97 -32.94 -21.28
N ASP A 3 -3.12 -33.72 -21.97
CA ASP A 3 -1.74 -33.30 -22.28
C ASP A 3 -1.64 -32.12 -23.24
N ARG A 4 -2.54 -32.03 -24.23
CA ARG A 4 -2.56 -30.93 -25.20
C ARG A 4 -2.88 -29.56 -24.58
N ARG A 5 -3.62 -29.54 -23.47
CA ARG A 5 -3.95 -28.30 -22.74
C ARG A 5 -2.73 -27.81 -21.96
N LYS A 6 -2.02 -28.74 -21.33
CA LYS A 6 -0.78 -28.48 -20.58
C LYS A 6 0.37 -28.04 -21.50
N GLU A 7 0.52 -28.67 -22.67
CA GLU A 7 1.48 -28.23 -23.70
C GLU A 7 1.14 -26.85 -24.28
N ALA A 8 -0.16 -26.55 -24.47
CA ALA A 8 -0.59 -25.24 -24.94
C ALA A 8 -0.35 -24.15 -23.90
N GLU A 9 -0.60 -24.44 -22.61
CA GLU A 9 -0.27 -23.55 -21.48
C GLU A 9 1.24 -23.30 -21.37
N GLU A 10 2.09 -24.33 -21.52
CA GLU A 10 3.56 -24.17 -21.54
C GLU A 10 4.05 -23.37 -22.75
N LYS A 11 3.46 -23.57 -23.94
CA LYS A 11 3.78 -22.77 -25.13
C LYS A 11 3.36 -21.31 -24.99
N MET A 12 2.18 -21.04 -24.43
CA MET A 12 1.72 -19.66 -24.18
C MET A 12 2.56 -18.98 -23.09
N ALA A 13 2.94 -19.71 -22.04
CA ALA A 13 3.83 -19.19 -21.00
C ALA A 13 5.23 -18.83 -21.53
N LYS A 14 5.74 -19.57 -22.53
CA LYS A 14 6.98 -19.23 -23.26
C LYS A 14 6.82 -18.07 -24.23
N ALA A 15 5.62 -17.89 -24.82
CA ALA A 15 5.36 -16.82 -25.79
C ALA A 15 5.19 -15.44 -25.13
N ILE A 16 4.77 -15.37 -23.86
CA ILE A 16 4.64 -14.13 -23.08
C ILE A 16 5.77 -14.06 -22.05
N PHE A 17 7.02 -14.18 -22.51
CA PHE A 17 8.18 -13.97 -21.65
C PHE A 17 8.53 -12.48 -21.57
N ILE A 18 7.68 -11.71 -20.92
CA ILE A 18 8.01 -10.35 -20.49
C ILE A 18 8.94 -10.47 -19.26
N SER A 19 10.07 -9.75 -19.28
CA SER A 19 11.05 -9.81 -18.20
C SER A 19 10.46 -9.29 -16.88
N ALA A 20 11.04 -9.72 -15.75
CA ALA A 20 10.63 -9.22 -14.44
C ALA A 20 10.74 -7.69 -14.38
N ASP A 21 11.83 -7.12 -14.90
CA ASP A 21 12.06 -5.68 -14.95
C ASP A 21 10.95 -4.94 -15.70
N CYS A 22 10.48 -5.48 -16.83
CA CYS A 22 9.36 -4.89 -17.57
C CYS A 22 8.06 -4.89 -16.76
N TRP A 23 7.79 -5.96 -16.00
CA TRP A 23 6.62 -6.01 -15.12
C TRP A 23 6.73 -5.02 -13.96
N LEU A 24 7.92 -4.87 -13.36
CA LEU A 24 8.15 -3.91 -12.28
C LEU A 24 7.89 -2.47 -12.76
N CYS A 25 8.28 -2.11 -13.98
CA CYS A 25 7.95 -0.82 -14.59
C CYS A 25 6.44 -0.60 -14.77
N VAL A 26 5.69 -1.67 -15.12
CA VAL A 26 4.22 -1.60 -15.21
C VAL A 26 3.59 -1.44 -13.83
N PHE A 27 4.16 -2.06 -12.81
CA PHE A 27 3.65 -1.97 -11.43
C PHE A 27 3.79 -0.57 -10.84
N ASP A 28 4.79 0.22 -11.25
CA ASP A 28 4.89 1.63 -10.85
C ASP A 28 3.67 2.46 -11.26
N LEU A 29 3.02 2.09 -12.38
CA LEU A 29 1.83 2.77 -12.91
C LEU A 29 0.53 2.37 -12.20
N LEU A 30 0.56 1.31 -11.40
CA LEU A 30 -0.63 0.74 -10.79
C LEU A 30 -0.73 1.08 -9.28
N PRO A 31 -1.96 1.34 -8.78
CA PRO A 31 -2.20 1.46 -7.35
C PRO A 31 -1.78 0.20 -6.58
N PRO A 32 -1.21 0.32 -5.37
CA PRO A 32 -0.83 -0.82 -4.53
C PRO A 32 -1.97 -1.82 -4.27
N SER A 33 -3.21 -1.33 -4.15
CA SER A 33 -4.39 -2.19 -3.96
C SER A 33 -4.66 -3.09 -5.17
N GLN A 34 -4.50 -2.56 -6.39
CA GLN A 34 -4.65 -3.34 -7.62
C GLN A 34 -3.51 -4.35 -7.80
N LEU A 35 -2.30 -4.03 -7.34
CA LEU A 35 -1.18 -4.97 -7.36
C LEU A 35 -1.37 -6.12 -6.37
N GLY A 36 -1.68 -5.82 -5.11
CA GLY A 36 -1.76 -6.83 -4.04
C GLY A 36 -3.02 -7.70 -4.08
N GLN A 37 -4.18 -7.15 -4.47
CA GLN A 37 -5.46 -7.87 -4.46
C GLN A 37 -5.94 -8.24 -5.87
N GLY A 38 -5.31 -7.69 -6.90
CA GLY A 38 -5.57 -8.05 -8.30
C GLY A 38 -4.43 -8.90 -8.83
N ILE A 39 -3.30 -8.26 -9.14
CA ILE A 39 -2.21 -8.87 -9.91
C ILE A 39 -1.53 -10.02 -9.17
N ALA A 40 -1.24 -9.88 -7.87
CA ALA A 40 -0.60 -10.94 -7.08
C ALA A 40 -1.43 -12.23 -7.08
N MET A 41 -2.75 -12.12 -7.07
CA MET A 41 -3.66 -13.27 -7.04
C MET A 41 -3.77 -14.00 -8.38
N ILE A 42 -3.29 -13.41 -9.48
CA ILE A 42 -3.38 -14.02 -10.83
C ILE A 42 -2.47 -15.24 -10.94
N SER A 43 -1.28 -15.21 -10.34
CA SER A 43 -0.36 -16.36 -10.34
C SER A 43 0.73 -16.24 -9.30
N HIS A 44 1.30 -17.39 -8.90
CA HIS A 44 2.48 -17.44 -8.02
C HIS A 44 3.67 -16.60 -8.53
N ARG A 45 3.81 -16.47 -9.85
CA ARG A 45 4.87 -15.67 -10.48
C ARG A 45 4.63 -14.17 -10.27
N PHE A 46 3.37 -13.73 -10.38
CA PHE A 46 3.00 -12.34 -10.13
C PHE A 46 3.03 -12.00 -8.64
N ASP A 47 2.62 -12.91 -7.76
CA ASP A 47 2.76 -12.75 -6.31
C ASP A 47 4.22 -12.46 -5.93
N PHE A 48 5.15 -13.27 -6.44
CA PHE A 48 6.59 -13.06 -6.25
C PHE A 48 7.07 -11.68 -6.73
N TYR A 49 6.68 -11.25 -7.94
CA TYR A 49 7.10 -9.95 -8.47
C TYR A 49 6.45 -8.76 -7.74
N VAL A 50 5.20 -8.91 -7.30
CA VAL A 50 4.51 -7.87 -6.52
C VAL A 50 5.16 -7.72 -5.15
N ASP A 51 5.53 -8.83 -4.50
CA ASP A 51 6.28 -8.81 -3.24
C ASP A 51 7.68 -8.19 -3.42
N GLU A 52 8.41 -8.54 -4.47
CA GLU A 52 9.70 -7.92 -4.82
C GLU A 52 9.57 -6.43 -5.15
N HIS A 53 8.52 -6.04 -5.87
CA HIS A 53 8.19 -4.65 -6.15
C HIS A 53 7.94 -3.88 -4.85
N PHE A 54 7.12 -4.41 -3.93
CA PHE A 54 6.87 -3.74 -2.65
C PHE A 54 8.11 -3.64 -1.75
N LYS A 55 9.01 -4.62 -1.80
CA LYS A 55 10.30 -4.57 -1.07
C LYS A 55 11.23 -3.48 -1.60
N THR A 56 11.19 -3.21 -2.89
CA THR A 56 12.10 -2.28 -3.59
C THR A 56 11.50 -0.89 -3.79
N ARG A 57 10.16 -0.77 -3.78
CA ARG A 57 9.44 0.50 -3.94
C ARG A 57 9.72 1.43 -2.77
N LYS A 58 10.27 2.59 -3.10
CA LYS A 58 10.46 3.69 -2.15
C LYS A 58 9.15 4.45 -2.02
N TRP A 59 8.61 4.51 -0.81
CA TRP A 59 7.43 5.32 -0.55
C TRP A 59 7.87 6.76 -0.26
N ALA A 60 7.49 7.70 -1.13
CA ALA A 60 7.67 9.14 -0.92
C ALA A 60 6.48 9.68 -0.10
N LEU A 61 6.53 9.47 1.21
CA LEU A 61 5.40 9.68 2.11
C LEU A 61 5.27 11.11 2.67
N LYS A 62 6.13 12.04 2.22
CA LYS A 62 6.22 13.47 2.61
C LYS A 62 5.29 13.93 3.72
N PHE A 63 3.98 13.95 3.44
CA PHE A 63 2.95 14.19 4.44
C PHE A 63 1.88 13.09 4.42
N ILE A 64 1.54 12.58 5.61
CA ILE A 64 0.40 11.68 5.83
C ILE A 64 -0.59 12.36 6.77
N GLN A 65 -1.88 12.25 6.47
CA GLN A 65 -2.94 12.63 7.38
C GLN A 65 -3.91 11.49 7.63
N ILE A 66 -4.20 11.24 8.90
CA ILE A 66 -5.18 10.26 9.36
C ILE A 66 -6.39 11.04 9.88
N HIS A 67 -7.56 10.85 9.29
CA HIS A 67 -8.81 11.46 9.74
C HIS A 67 -9.96 10.46 9.69
N SER A 68 -11.12 10.85 10.20
CA SER A 68 -12.35 10.07 10.03
C SER A 68 -13.00 10.44 8.71
N LYS A 69 -13.54 9.44 8.01
CA LYS A 69 -14.62 9.58 7.04
C LYS A 69 -15.89 8.94 7.58
N MET A 70 -17.05 9.36 7.09
CA MET A 70 -18.27 8.60 7.36
C MET A 70 -18.34 7.38 6.45
N GLY A 71 -18.40 6.20 7.04
CA GLY A 71 -18.66 4.95 6.34
C GLY A 71 -20.12 4.83 5.91
N GLU A 72 -20.39 3.88 5.01
CA GLU A 72 -21.74 3.60 4.49
C GLU A 72 -22.74 3.24 5.59
N ASN A 73 -22.23 2.72 6.71
CA ASN A 73 -23.01 2.25 7.85
C ASN A 73 -23.30 3.37 8.86
N GLY A 74 -22.94 4.62 8.55
CA GLY A 74 -23.06 5.77 9.46
C GLY A 74 -22.01 5.82 10.57
N THR A 75 -21.01 4.93 10.53
CA THR A 75 -19.91 4.89 11.49
C THR A 75 -18.71 5.69 10.99
N LYS A 76 -18.04 6.43 11.88
CA LYS A 76 -16.74 7.03 11.56
C LYS A 76 -15.71 5.92 11.31
N GLU A 77 -15.07 5.96 10.15
CA GLU A 77 -14.01 5.03 9.75
C GLU A 77 -12.72 5.81 9.50
N MET A 78 -11.58 5.18 9.77
CA MET A 78 -10.27 5.75 9.45
C MET A 78 -10.09 5.92 7.93
N GLU A 79 -9.61 7.09 7.53
CA GLU A 79 -9.10 7.38 6.20
C GLU A 79 -7.68 7.96 6.28
N ILE A 80 -6.83 7.53 5.33
CA ILE A 80 -5.47 8.03 5.19
C ILE A 80 -5.41 8.82 3.90
N ILE A 81 -4.91 10.05 3.97
CA ILE A 81 -4.68 10.90 2.80
C ILE A 81 -3.23 11.37 2.75
N ASN A 82 -2.74 11.66 1.55
CA ASN A 82 -1.41 12.26 1.33
C ASN A 82 -1.47 13.80 1.37
N CYS A 83 -0.32 14.47 1.15
CA CYS A 83 -0.22 15.94 1.01
C CYS A 83 -1.17 16.57 -0.02
N HIS A 84 -1.66 15.80 -0.98
CA HIS A 84 -2.59 16.29 -2.02
C HIS A 84 -4.05 15.98 -1.68
N GLY A 85 -4.34 15.51 -0.46
CA GLY A 85 -5.68 15.11 -0.04
C GLY A 85 -6.20 13.85 -0.73
N LYS A 86 -5.33 13.08 -1.41
CA LYS A 86 -5.74 11.86 -2.10
C LYS A 86 -5.73 10.67 -1.13
N PRO A 87 -6.80 9.84 -1.11
CA PRO A 87 -6.83 8.62 -0.32
C PRO A 87 -5.63 7.71 -0.63
N MET A 88 -5.02 7.18 0.41
CA MET A 88 -3.94 6.21 0.34
C MET A 88 -4.42 4.85 0.83
N PRO A 89 -3.91 3.75 0.25
CA PRO A 89 -4.20 2.42 0.75
C PRO A 89 -3.63 2.26 2.16
N ILE A 90 -4.45 1.73 3.08
CA ILE A 90 -3.99 1.33 4.41
C ILE A 90 -3.09 0.09 4.20
N PRO A 91 -1.79 0.15 4.53
CA PRO A 91 -0.92 -1.02 4.45
C PRO A 91 -1.42 -2.07 5.45
N GLN A 92 -1.84 -3.23 4.96
CA GLN A 92 -2.43 -4.28 5.80
C GLN A 92 -1.41 -5.29 6.35
N ILE A 93 -0.25 -5.48 5.72
CA ILE A 93 0.58 -6.67 6.02
C ILE A 93 2.05 -6.36 6.29
N GLN A 94 2.66 -5.32 5.70
CA GLN A 94 4.03 -4.93 6.06
C GLN A 94 4.36 -3.53 5.56
N MET A 95 5.12 -2.76 6.36
CA MET A 95 5.68 -1.51 5.90
C MET A 95 6.77 -1.77 4.85
N PRO A 96 6.88 -0.90 3.83
CA PRO A 96 8.03 -0.90 2.93
C PRO A 96 9.31 -0.71 3.74
N ARG A 97 10.31 -1.56 3.50
CA ARG A 97 11.62 -1.48 4.18
C ARG A 97 12.35 -0.15 3.93
N LYS A 98 11.94 0.62 2.92
CA LYS A 98 12.53 1.92 2.55
C LYS A 98 11.44 2.96 2.32
N VAL A 99 11.22 3.80 3.33
CA VAL A 99 10.47 5.05 3.21
C VAL A 99 11.45 6.18 3.01
N ILE A 100 11.24 7.04 2.01
CA ILE A 100 12.09 8.21 1.75
C ILE A 100 11.27 9.49 1.87
N GLY A 101 11.90 10.53 2.40
CA GLY A 101 11.30 11.87 2.46
C GLY A 101 9.99 11.92 3.23
N PHE A 102 9.85 11.15 4.32
CA PHE A 102 8.71 11.24 5.23
C PHE A 102 8.99 12.32 6.27
N GLU A 103 8.25 13.42 6.22
CA GLU A 103 8.53 14.63 7.00
C GLU A 103 7.52 14.85 8.12
N HIS A 104 6.26 14.49 7.88
CA HIS A 104 5.17 14.82 8.78
C HIS A 104 4.01 13.82 8.76
N ILE A 105 3.44 13.58 9.94
CA ILE A 105 2.17 12.87 10.12
C ILE A 105 1.22 13.68 11.00
N SER A 106 0.02 13.90 10.47
CA SER A 106 -1.08 14.59 11.15
C SER A 106 -2.17 13.57 11.50
N ILE A 107 -2.61 13.54 12.75
CA ILE A 107 -3.63 12.62 13.23
C ILE A 107 -4.78 13.42 13.81
N SER A 108 -5.96 13.28 13.24
CA SER A 108 -7.18 13.94 13.72
C SER A 108 -8.28 12.96 14.14
N TYR A 109 -8.05 11.66 13.98
CA TYR A 109 -8.96 10.60 14.40
C TYR A 109 -8.16 9.35 14.80
N ILE A 110 -8.54 8.71 15.89
CA ILE A 110 -7.89 7.51 16.41
C ILE A 110 -8.94 6.44 16.68
N ASP A 111 -8.86 5.35 15.92
CA ASP A 111 -9.58 4.10 16.17
C ASP A 111 -8.58 2.92 16.25
N ARG A 112 -9.10 1.69 16.29
CA ARG A 112 -8.24 0.50 16.32
C ARG A 112 -7.35 0.38 15.07
N ASN A 113 -7.85 0.80 13.91
CA ASN A 113 -7.12 0.74 12.65
C ASN A 113 -6.00 1.79 12.61
N ALA A 114 -6.25 3.00 13.13
CA ALA A 114 -5.25 4.04 13.26
C ALA A 114 -4.11 3.61 14.19
N ILE A 115 -4.42 2.95 15.31
CA ILE A 115 -3.40 2.40 16.20
C ILE A 115 -2.59 1.29 15.51
N ALA A 116 -3.26 0.38 14.81
CA ALA A 116 -2.59 -0.68 14.06
C ALA A 116 -1.67 -0.10 12.97
N PHE A 117 -2.12 0.92 12.25
CA PHE A 117 -1.32 1.65 11.28
C PHE A 117 -0.12 2.32 11.94
N LEU A 118 -0.31 3.08 13.02
CA LEU A 118 0.82 3.76 13.71
C LEU A 118 1.86 2.77 14.24
N ARG A 119 1.45 1.57 14.66
CA ARG A 119 2.38 0.49 15.05
C ARG A 119 3.28 0.05 13.90
N LEU A 120 2.78 0.05 12.66
CA LEU A 120 3.60 -0.20 11.48
C LEU A 120 4.68 0.90 11.34
N PHE A 121 4.33 2.15 11.66
CA PHE A 121 5.22 3.32 11.58
C PHE A 121 6.16 3.50 12.79
N CYS A 122 5.95 2.78 13.90
CA CYS A 122 6.82 2.83 15.09
C CYS A 122 8.31 2.63 14.76
N GLN A 123 8.63 1.77 13.80
CA GLN A 123 10.02 1.57 13.37
C GLN A 123 10.63 2.81 12.71
N LEU A 124 9.84 3.60 11.97
CA LEU A 124 10.31 4.83 11.32
C LEU A 124 10.53 5.97 12.32
N PHE A 125 9.67 6.08 13.34
CA PHE A 125 9.86 7.07 14.40
C PHE A 125 11.16 6.85 15.18
N ALA A 126 11.66 5.62 15.24
CA ALA A 126 12.94 5.31 15.86
C ALA A 126 14.16 5.67 14.98
N THR A 127 13.99 5.77 13.66
CA THR A 127 15.10 5.92 12.70
C THR A 127 15.14 7.26 11.97
N CYS A 128 14.07 8.04 12.01
CA CYS A 128 13.95 9.29 11.27
C CYS A 128 13.32 10.40 12.14
N PRO A 129 13.81 11.65 12.04
CA PRO A 129 13.17 12.79 12.68
C PRO A 129 11.86 13.11 11.94
N ILE A 130 10.76 12.57 12.44
CA ILE A 130 9.42 12.78 11.88
C ILE A 130 8.64 13.71 12.81
N ASN A 131 8.01 14.73 12.23
CA ASN A 131 7.09 15.58 12.98
C ASN A 131 5.73 14.88 13.13
N LEU A 132 5.33 14.61 14.37
CA LEU A 132 4.01 14.08 14.70
C LEU A 132 3.14 15.22 15.24
N THR A 133 1.98 15.44 14.63
CA THR A 133 0.96 16.38 15.12
C THR A 133 -0.33 15.64 15.41
N ILE A 134 -0.85 15.80 16.62
CA ILE A 134 -2.13 15.23 17.05
C ILE A 134 -3.11 16.38 17.19
N ASN A 135 -4.10 16.41 16.31
CA ASN A 135 -5.15 17.40 16.28
C ASN A 135 -6.37 16.84 17.00
N THR A 136 -6.75 17.46 18.11
CA THR A 136 -8.05 17.20 18.74
C THR A 136 -9.04 18.20 18.16
N TRP A 137 -9.92 17.76 17.27
CA TRP A 137 -11.09 18.56 16.93
C TRP A 137 -11.99 18.57 18.17
N SER A 138 -12.19 19.74 18.78
CA SER A 138 -13.34 19.88 19.67
C SER A 138 -14.57 19.75 18.78
N ASP A 139 -15.27 18.64 18.87
CA ASP A 139 -16.61 18.55 18.32
C ASP A 139 -17.39 19.73 18.92
N ARG A 140 -17.71 20.74 18.10
CA ARG A 140 -18.67 21.78 18.51
C ARG A 140 -20.01 21.05 18.62
N ILE A 141 -20.41 20.87 19.87
CA ILE A 141 -21.71 20.37 20.33
C ILE A 141 -22.83 21.20 19.71
#